data_AF-A0AAN7BIT8-F1
#
_entry.id   AF-A0AAN7BIT8-F1
#
_cell.length_a   1.000
_cell.length_b   1.000
_cell.length_c   1.000
_cell.angle_alpha   90.00
_cell.angle_beta   90.00
_cell.angle_gamma   90.00
#
_symmetry.space_group_name_H-M   'P 1'
#
loop_
_entity.id
_entity.type
_entity.pdbx_description
1 polymer ?
#
loop_
_entity_poly.entity_id
_entity_poly.type
_entity_poly.pdbx_seq_one_letter_code
_entity_poly.pdbx_strand_id
1 'polypeptide(L)'
;MSVDLAIFKAPTDDALWPVLARINSQFQKERSVNGKLPSCVACQDASTTSWVGGKRTTRSTLWSHARCGSGHGQTGYIYDPANPETSGGLCYRCDKLLLKALLTGKFRCSRDGCRRRVGINEAILRKHIVDTPDLKRALEMIEASKTLDCIVHMDTVKYTTNKPPSSNCKHDQNVCDLCLRTDFESKIQRGPLGAFVCPDLECKEKVPANSVREVIGSKHRYGMKLALLYAQQSSTLEWCKCGRAGQLDDRSTVVWKCTNSKCRRLNCRTCGDLAFDNCFHMRAADETLRRKWENMRDSAKQAVERKRIELREKKQQTQELMMRTTKLCPKRRCGIRIERKSGCAHISCPSCRTEFCWVYKVIWVPGIRHLNTCPMGRYKIIALSQLDKRDYADGWQDDGKYDSSRDEGLYVGGDDW
;
A
#
# COMPACT_ATOMS: atom_id res chain seq x y z
N MET A 1 -36.70 19.57 -34.55
CA MET A 1 -36.87 18.11 -34.43
C MET A 1 -38.30 17.84 -34.00
N SER A 2 -39.01 16.93 -34.67
CA SER A 2 -40.40 16.60 -34.36
C SER A 2 -40.43 15.76 -33.07
N VAL A 3 -41.21 16.19 -32.06
CA VAL A 3 -41.60 15.28 -30.96
C VAL A 3 -42.23 14.06 -31.61
N ASP A 4 -41.97 12.84 -31.12
CA ASP A 4 -42.55 11.64 -31.71
C ASP A 4 -44.08 11.65 -31.52
N LEU A 5 -44.77 12.31 -32.45
CA LEU A 5 -46.21 12.57 -32.41
C LEU A 5 -47.01 11.28 -32.44
N ALA A 6 -46.37 10.16 -32.79
CA ALA A 6 -46.97 8.83 -32.77
C ALA A 6 -47.46 8.43 -31.37
N ILE A 7 -46.78 8.88 -30.29
CA ILE A 7 -47.20 8.59 -28.91
C ILE A 7 -48.59 9.19 -28.61
N PHE A 8 -48.93 10.31 -29.25
CA PHE A 8 -50.16 11.05 -28.97
C PHE A 8 -51.39 10.55 -29.77
N LYS A 9 -51.23 9.56 -30.66
CA LYS A 9 -52.29 9.03 -31.52
C LYS A 9 -52.98 7.76 -31.01
N ALA A 10 -52.56 7.21 -29.85
CA ALA A 10 -53.09 5.94 -29.36
C ALA A 10 -54.56 6.02 -28.86
N PRO A 11 -55.37 4.96 -29.06
CA PRO A 11 -56.74 4.90 -28.56
C PRO A 11 -56.80 4.96 -27.03
N THR A 12 -57.83 5.64 -26.52
CA THR A 12 -58.00 6.06 -25.11
C THR A 12 -58.68 5.02 -24.22
N ASP A 13 -58.92 3.82 -24.71
CA ASP A 13 -59.76 2.81 -24.05
C ASP A 13 -58.98 1.93 -23.06
N ASP A 14 -58.22 2.60 -22.19
CA ASP A 14 -57.32 1.93 -21.26
C ASP A 14 -57.89 2.01 -19.85
N ALA A 15 -58.09 0.86 -19.21
CA ALA A 15 -58.52 0.77 -17.80
C ALA A 15 -57.60 1.55 -16.84
N LEU A 16 -56.39 1.91 -17.30
CA LEU A 16 -55.43 2.77 -16.59
C LEU A 16 -55.77 4.27 -16.63
N TRP A 17 -56.67 4.71 -17.50
CA TRP A 17 -56.95 6.13 -17.72
C TRP A 17 -57.43 6.89 -16.46
N PRO A 18 -58.31 6.33 -15.60
CA PRO A 18 -58.69 6.97 -14.35
C PRO A 18 -57.51 7.12 -13.38
N VAL A 19 -56.63 6.12 -13.30
CA VAL A 19 -55.43 6.14 -12.45
C VAL A 19 -54.46 7.22 -12.92
N LEU A 20 -54.17 7.26 -14.21
CA LEU A 20 -53.30 8.28 -14.81
C LEU A 20 -53.87 9.70 -14.63
N ALA A 21 -55.19 9.86 -14.68
CA ALA A 21 -55.86 11.13 -14.45
C ALA A 21 -55.65 11.64 -13.02
N ARG A 22 -55.84 10.77 -12.02
CA ARG A 22 -55.65 11.12 -10.60
C ARG A 22 -54.19 11.36 -10.23
N ILE A 23 -53.26 10.60 -10.81
CA ILE A 23 -51.83 10.88 -10.66
C ILE A 23 -51.51 12.26 -11.24
N ASN A 24 -51.94 12.52 -12.48
CA ASN A 24 -51.61 13.76 -13.15
C ASN A 24 -52.19 14.99 -12.43
N SER A 25 -53.37 14.89 -11.80
CA SER A 25 -53.94 15.98 -11.02
C SER A 25 -53.09 16.36 -9.81
N GLN A 26 -52.27 15.46 -9.24
CA GLN A 26 -51.35 15.79 -8.15
C GLN A 26 -50.18 16.68 -8.61
N PHE A 27 -49.90 16.73 -9.92
CA PHE A 27 -48.88 17.59 -10.52
C PHE A 27 -49.45 18.89 -11.06
N GLN A 28 -50.77 19.09 -10.98
CA GLN A 28 -51.42 20.29 -11.48
C GLN A 28 -51.18 21.47 -10.54
N LYS A 29 -50.67 22.57 -11.08
CA LYS A 29 -50.64 23.86 -10.39
C LYS A 29 -51.63 24.80 -11.05
N GLU A 30 -52.40 25.50 -10.22
CA GLU A 30 -53.24 26.59 -10.68
C GLU A 30 -52.36 27.73 -11.20
N ARG A 31 -52.68 28.22 -12.40
CA ARG A 31 -52.06 29.43 -12.93
C ARG A 31 -53.17 30.45 -13.17
N SER A 32 -52.99 31.66 -12.63
CA SER A 32 -53.80 32.80 -13.05
C SER A 32 -53.38 33.15 -14.48
N VAL A 33 -54.28 33.01 -15.44
CA VAL A 33 -53.98 33.32 -16.84
C VAL A 33 -54.78 34.56 -17.22
N ASN A 34 -54.14 35.72 -17.09
CA ASN A 34 -54.60 36.94 -17.76
C ASN A 34 -54.07 36.90 -19.19
N GLY A 35 -54.59 36.01 -20.05
CA GLY A 35 -54.10 35.90 -21.43
C GLY A 35 -54.62 34.70 -22.22
N LYS A 36 -54.44 34.77 -23.54
CA LYS A 36 -54.79 33.70 -24.49
C LYS A 36 -53.92 32.47 -24.19
N LEU A 37 -54.54 31.34 -23.91
CA LEU A 37 -53.80 30.10 -23.63
C LEU A 37 -53.05 29.67 -24.89
N PRO A 38 -51.74 29.36 -24.80
CA PRO A 38 -51.01 28.82 -25.94
C PRO A 38 -51.56 27.44 -26.29
N SER A 39 -51.64 27.17 -27.60
CA SER A 39 -52.02 25.85 -28.15
C SER A 39 -51.17 24.74 -27.56
N CYS A 40 -51.75 23.55 -27.41
CA CYS A 40 -51.00 22.37 -26.96
C CYS A 40 -49.79 22.13 -27.83
N VAL A 41 -48.57 22.05 -27.27
CA VAL A 41 -47.35 21.85 -28.07
C VAL A 41 -47.34 20.49 -28.77
N ALA A 42 -48.02 19.49 -28.20
CA ALA A 42 -48.07 18.15 -28.77
C ALA A 42 -49.11 18.01 -29.90
N CYS A 43 -50.37 18.36 -29.66
CA CYS A 43 -51.43 18.15 -30.66
C CYS A 43 -51.81 19.40 -31.46
N GLN A 44 -51.22 20.56 -31.15
CA GLN A 44 -51.54 21.88 -31.73
C GLN A 44 -53.01 22.30 -31.59
N ASP A 45 -53.82 21.50 -30.90
CA ASP A 45 -55.22 21.75 -30.70
C ASP A 45 -55.42 22.83 -29.64
N ALA A 46 -56.03 23.95 -30.05
CA ALA A 46 -56.40 25.06 -29.19
C ALA A 46 -57.72 24.80 -28.42
N SER A 47 -58.50 23.78 -28.80
CA SER A 47 -59.84 23.52 -28.26
C SER A 47 -59.85 22.68 -26.97
N THR A 48 -58.76 21.96 -26.67
CA THR A 48 -58.69 21.03 -25.52
C THR A 48 -58.24 21.67 -24.21
N THR A 49 -57.96 22.98 -24.19
CA THR A 49 -57.91 23.75 -22.94
C THR A 49 -59.35 24.08 -22.55
N SER A 50 -60.02 23.11 -21.94
CA SER A 50 -61.40 23.25 -21.50
C SER A 50 -61.57 24.47 -20.60
N TRP A 51 -62.26 25.48 -21.12
CA TRP A 51 -62.99 26.44 -20.31
C TRP A 51 -64.08 25.67 -19.55
N VAL A 52 -63.80 25.22 -18.33
CA VAL A 52 -64.84 24.71 -17.42
C VAL A 52 -65.19 25.85 -16.47
N GLY A 53 -66.21 26.64 -16.82
CA GLY A 53 -66.92 27.53 -15.89
C GLY A 53 -66.14 28.71 -15.31
N GLY A 54 -65.24 29.36 -16.06
CA GLY A 54 -64.58 30.60 -15.62
C GLY A 54 -63.51 30.43 -14.52
N LYS A 55 -63.00 29.21 -14.29
CA LYS A 55 -61.95 28.93 -13.31
C LYS A 55 -60.59 28.62 -13.95
N ARG A 56 -59.54 28.90 -13.17
CA ARG A 56 -58.10 28.84 -13.47
C ARG A 56 -57.71 27.59 -14.28
N THR A 57 -56.95 27.76 -15.36
CA THR A 57 -56.35 26.61 -16.04
C THR A 57 -55.25 26.02 -15.19
N THR A 58 -55.36 24.73 -14.87
CA THR A 58 -54.27 23.99 -14.27
C THR A 58 -53.30 23.52 -15.34
N ARG A 59 -51.99 23.63 -15.08
CA ARG A 59 -50.96 22.98 -15.89
C ARG A 59 -50.24 21.95 -15.04
N SER A 60 -50.05 20.76 -15.59
CA SER A 60 -49.20 19.76 -14.94
C SER A 60 -47.74 20.21 -14.97
N THR A 61 -47.10 20.17 -13.81
CA THR A 61 -45.65 20.36 -13.69
C THR A 61 -44.89 19.05 -13.82
N LEU A 62 -45.56 17.93 -14.09
CA LEU A 62 -44.95 16.61 -14.23
C LEU A 62 -43.78 16.60 -15.21
N TRP A 63 -43.95 17.25 -16.37
CA TRP A 63 -42.90 17.34 -17.39
C TRP A 63 -41.61 18.00 -16.88
N SER A 64 -41.72 18.95 -15.95
CA SER A 64 -40.54 19.59 -15.36
C SER A 64 -39.70 18.62 -14.53
N HIS A 65 -40.27 17.49 -14.12
CA HIS A 65 -39.63 16.40 -13.39
C HIS A 65 -39.15 15.25 -14.28
N ALA A 66 -39.54 15.24 -15.56
CA ALA A 66 -39.12 14.22 -16.51
C ALA A 66 -37.64 14.40 -16.87
N ARG A 67 -36.83 13.35 -16.65
CA ARG A 67 -35.37 13.34 -16.88
C ARG A 67 -34.97 12.02 -17.51
N CYS A 68 -34.02 12.07 -18.44
CA CYS A 68 -33.33 10.84 -18.88
C CYS A 68 -32.18 10.48 -17.92
N GLY A 69 -31.57 9.31 -18.10
CA GLY A 69 -30.43 8.86 -17.27
C GLY A 69 -29.20 9.79 -17.26
N SER A 70 -29.07 10.69 -18.24
CA SER A 70 -28.02 11.75 -18.26
C SER A 70 -28.43 13.05 -17.58
N GLY A 71 -29.60 13.12 -16.97
CA GLY A 71 -30.11 14.34 -16.35
C GLY A 71 -30.66 15.38 -17.34
N HIS A 72 -30.74 15.07 -18.64
CA HIS A 72 -31.40 15.98 -19.59
C HIS A 72 -32.88 16.15 -19.23
N GLY A 73 -33.25 17.38 -18.88
CA GLY A 73 -34.64 17.80 -18.77
C GLY A 73 -35.28 17.93 -20.13
N GLN A 74 -36.57 17.63 -20.19
CA GLN A 74 -37.35 17.85 -21.41
C GLN A 74 -37.92 19.28 -21.50
N THR A 75 -37.56 20.15 -20.54
CA THR A 75 -38.02 21.53 -20.45
C THR A 75 -37.56 22.39 -21.63
N GLY A 76 -36.40 22.14 -22.22
CA GLY A 76 -35.81 23.00 -23.25
C GLY A 76 -36.63 23.14 -24.55
N TYR A 77 -37.60 22.26 -24.79
CA TYR A 77 -38.49 22.35 -25.96
C TYR A 77 -39.80 23.11 -25.70
N ILE A 78 -40.15 23.34 -24.43
CA ILE A 78 -41.48 23.83 -24.04
C ILE A 78 -41.39 25.05 -23.12
N TYR A 79 -40.27 25.20 -22.41
CA TYR A 79 -40.06 26.22 -21.40
C TYR A 79 -38.89 27.12 -21.80
N ASP A 80 -39.23 28.34 -22.18
CA ASP A 80 -38.28 29.44 -22.30
C ASP A 80 -38.17 30.12 -20.92
N PRO A 81 -37.04 30.01 -20.20
CA PRO A 81 -36.86 30.66 -18.91
C PRO A 81 -36.92 32.19 -19.01
N ALA A 82 -36.56 32.77 -20.17
CA ALA A 82 -36.69 34.20 -20.39
C ALA A 82 -38.15 34.62 -20.62
N ASN A 83 -39.03 33.67 -20.97
CA ASN A 83 -40.41 33.95 -21.30
C ASN A 83 -41.36 32.82 -20.80
N PRO A 84 -41.55 32.70 -19.47
CA PRO A 84 -42.37 31.64 -18.86
C PRO A 84 -43.86 31.73 -19.23
N GLU A 85 -44.30 32.84 -19.82
CA GLU A 85 -45.67 33.07 -20.29
C GLU A 85 -45.91 32.49 -21.69
N THR A 86 -44.92 32.52 -22.57
CA THR A 86 -44.99 31.94 -23.93
C THR A 86 -44.62 30.46 -23.97
N SER A 87 -44.08 29.95 -22.86
CA SER A 87 -43.80 28.53 -22.67
C SER A 87 -45.07 27.70 -22.91
N GLY A 88 -45.06 26.88 -23.95
CA GLY A 88 -46.23 26.10 -24.35
C GLY A 88 -46.68 25.12 -23.25
N GLY A 89 -47.95 24.73 -23.28
CA GLY A 89 -48.49 23.71 -22.37
C GLY A 89 -48.79 22.42 -23.11
N LEU A 90 -48.98 21.32 -22.37
CA LEU A 90 -49.71 20.16 -22.89
C LEU A 90 -51.18 20.28 -22.50
N CYS A 91 -52.09 19.97 -23.41
CA CYS A 91 -53.50 19.82 -23.05
C CYS A 91 -53.68 18.59 -22.17
N TYR A 92 -54.80 18.55 -21.44
CA TYR A 92 -55.10 17.47 -20.48
C TYR A 92 -54.99 16.06 -21.08
N ARG A 93 -55.38 15.88 -22.35
CA ARG A 93 -55.27 14.59 -23.05
C ARG A 93 -53.81 14.24 -23.37
N CYS A 94 -53.05 15.16 -23.96
CA CYS A 94 -51.65 14.92 -24.31
C CYS A 94 -50.80 14.69 -23.06
N ASP A 95 -51.08 15.40 -21.99
CA ASP A 95 -50.36 15.28 -20.73
C ASP A 95 -50.51 13.89 -20.07
N LYS A 96 -51.70 13.28 -20.16
CA LYS A 96 -51.91 11.89 -19.73
C LYS A 96 -51.17 10.88 -20.60
N LEU A 97 -51.17 11.07 -21.92
CA LEU A 97 -50.43 10.20 -22.85
C LEU A 97 -48.93 10.30 -22.58
N LEU A 98 -48.45 11.50 -22.29
CA LEU A 98 -47.09 11.73 -21.84
C LEU A 98 -46.81 11.00 -20.53
N LEU A 99 -47.65 11.17 -19.50
CA LEU A 99 -47.47 10.47 -18.22
C LEU A 99 -47.41 8.95 -18.43
N LYS A 100 -48.31 8.38 -19.22
CA LYS A 100 -48.27 6.96 -19.58
C LYS A 100 -46.95 6.59 -20.25
N ALA A 101 -46.49 7.37 -21.22
CA ALA A 101 -45.23 7.13 -21.92
C ALA A 101 -44.00 7.22 -20.99
N LEU A 102 -44.01 8.16 -20.03
CA LEU A 102 -42.96 8.32 -19.03
C LEU A 102 -42.94 7.15 -18.04
N LEU A 103 -44.11 6.72 -17.54
CA LEU A 103 -44.23 5.60 -16.60
C LEU A 103 -43.90 4.25 -17.25
N THR A 104 -44.15 4.10 -18.55
CA THR A 104 -43.88 2.87 -19.29
C THR A 104 -42.53 2.88 -20.02
N GLY A 105 -41.70 3.91 -19.82
CA GLY A 105 -40.38 4.04 -20.45
C GLY A 105 -40.43 4.14 -21.99
N LYS A 106 -41.55 4.55 -22.58
CA LYS A 106 -41.70 4.68 -24.04
C LYS A 106 -41.26 6.04 -24.58
N PHE A 107 -41.05 7.01 -23.71
CA PHE A 107 -40.65 8.36 -24.12
C PHE A 107 -39.13 8.47 -24.31
N ARG A 108 -38.67 8.96 -25.47
CA ARG A 108 -37.24 9.15 -25.78
C ARG A 108 -36.79 10.59 -25.48
N CYS A 109 -35.51 10.76 -25.16
CA CYS A 109 -34.93 12.08 -24.93
C CYS A 109 -34.93 12.91 -26.22
N SER A 110 -35.35 14.17 -26.13
CA SER A 110 -35.38 15.10 -27.27
C SER A 110 -34.03 15.76 -27.59
N ARG A 111 -33.01 15.59 -26.75
CA ARG A 111 -31.69 16.20 -26.97
C ARG A 111 -30.97 15.46 -28.09
N ASP A 112 -30.40 16.23 -29.02
CA ASP A 112 -29.68 15.67 -30.16
C ASP A 112 -28.58 14.68 -29.74
N GLY A 113 -28.53 13.54 -30.44
CA GLY A 113 -27.65 12.41 -30.15
C GLY A 113 -27.95 11.61 -28.87
N CYS A 114 -28.96 11.97 -28.06
CA CYS A 114 -29.31 11.24 -26.84
C CYS A 114 -30.43 10.21 -27.11
N ARG A 115 -30.08 8.93 -27.13
CA ARG A 115 -30.99 7.78 -27.34
C ARG A 115 -31.57 7.21 -26.04
N ARG A 116 -31.41 7.90 -24.91
CA ARG A 116 -31.94 7.46 -23.61
C ARG A 116 -33.44 7.62 -23.49
N ARG A 117 -34.09 6.74 -22.73
CA ARG A 117 -35.48 6.90 -22.31
C ARG A 117 -35.58 7.98 -21.23
N VAL A 118 -36.71 8.68 -21.23
CA VAL A 118 -37.08 9.67 -20.22
C VAL A 118 -38.08 9.00 -19.30
N GLY A 119 -37.83 9.10 -18.01
CA GLY A 119 -38.73 8.62 -16.97
C GLY A 119 -38.99 9.69 -15.93
N ILE A 120 -39.81 9.33 -14.95
CA ILE A 120 -40.01 10.10 -13.73
C ILE A 120 -39.31 9.35 -12.60
N ASN A 121 -38.53 10.07 -11.80
CA ASN A 121 -37.87 9.47 -10.65
C ASN A 121 -38.93 9.04 -9.61
N GLU A 122 -38.84 7.79 -9.13
CA GLU A 122 -39.77 7.23 -8.14
C GLU A 122 -39.88 8.11 -6.88
N ALA A 123 -38.79 8.77 -6.45
CA ALA A 123 -38.80 9.69 -5.32
C ALA A 123 -39.69 10.93 -5.55
N ILE A 124 -39.79 11.39 -6.81
CA ILE A 124 -40.67 12.51 -7.16
C ILE A 124 -42.13 12.08 -7.07
N LEU A 125 -42.46 10.87 -7.55
CA LEU A 125 -43.81 10.33 -7.42
C LEU A 125 -44.20 10.20 -5.94
N ARG A 126 -43.34 9.63 -5.11
CA ARG A 126 -43.57 9.49 -3.66
C ARG A 126 -43.70 10.84 -2.94
N LYS A 127 -43.03 11.89 -3.42
CA LYS A 127 -43.13 13.23 -2.84
C LYS A 127 -44.45 13.91 -3.18
N HIS A 128 -44.97 13.71 -4.39
CA HIS A 128 -46.14 14.42 -4.89
C HIS A 128 -47.45 13.66 -4.70
N ILE A 129 -47.40 12.33 -4.59
CA ILE A 129 -48.56 11.46 -4.49
C ILE A 129 -48.54 10.86 -3.09
N VAL A 130 -49.56 11.20 -2.28
CA VAL A 130 -49.79 10.56 -0.97
C VAL A 130 -49.93 9.06 -1.17
N ASP A 131 -49.51 8.25 -0.18
CA ASP A 131 -49.53 6.79 -0.25
C ASP A 131 -50.93 6.26 -0.54
N THR A 132 -51.17 5.98 -1.83
CA THR A 132 -52.48 5.69 -2.41
C THR A 132 -52.35 4.48 -3.34
N PRO A 133 -53.45 3.77 -3.63
CA PRO A 133 -53.45 2.71 -4.65
C PRO A 133 -52.89 3.18 -6.00
N ASP A 134 -53.06 4.47 -6.33
CA ASP A 134 -52.54 5.10 -7.54
C ASP A 134 -51.01 5.18 -7.55
N LEU A 135 -50.37 5.55 -6.43
CA LEU A 135 -48.91 5.53 -6.30
C LEU A 135 -48.37 4.11 -6.49
N LYS A 136 -48.98 3.11 -5.82
CA LYS A 136 -48.58 1.71 -5.98
C LYS A 136 -48.68 1.27 -7.43
N ARG A 137 -49.78 1.60 -8.11
CA ARG A 137 -49.98 1.26 -9.53
C ARG A 137 -48.96 1.95 -10.43
N ALA A 138 -48.61 3.21 -10.18
CA ALA A 138 -47.58 3.93 -10.92
C ALA A 138 -46.20 3.29 -10.77
N LEU A 139 -45.84 2.87 -9.55
CA LEU A 139 -44.58 2.17 -9.28
C LEU A 139 -44.55 0.78 -9.92
N GLU A 140 -45.66 0.04 -9.91
CA GLU A 140 -45.80 -1.22 -10.64
C GLU A 140 -45.60 -1.03 -12.15
N MET A 141 -46.12 0.06 -12.74
CA MET A 141 -45.91 0.37 -14.15
C MET A 141 -44.43 0.68 -14.46
N ILE A 142 -43.77 1.45 -13.59
CA ILE A 142 -42.33 1.74 -13.72
C ILE A 142 -41.53 0.44 -13.63
N GLU A 143 -41.83 -0.41 -12.64
CA GLU A 143 -41.14 -1.69 -12.45
C GLU A 143 -41.36 -2.63 -13.64
N ALA A 144 -42.59 -2.72 -14.15
CA ALA A 144 -42.91 -3.50 -15.35
C ALA A 144 -42.18 -2.98 -16.61
N SER A 145 -41.84 -1.68 -16.64
CA SER A 145 -41.08 -1.07 -17.73
C SER A 145 -39.56 -1.28 -17.65
N LYS A 146 -39.05 -1.86 -16.56
CA LYS A 146 -37.62 -2.17 -16.38
C LYS A 146 -37.23 -3.41 -17.19
N THR A 147 -37.58 -3.40 -18.47
CA THR A 147 -37.23 -4.40 -19.46
C THR A 147 -36.37 -3.79 -20.56
N LEU A 148 -35.45 -4.59 -21.08
CA LEU A 148 -34.64 -4.27 -22.25
C LEU A 148 -34.64 -5.45 -23.22
N ASP A 149 -34.63 -5.16 -24.51
CA ASP A 149 -34.41 -6.15 -25.56
C ASP A 149 -32.91 -6.22 -25.82
N CYS A 150 -32.29 -7.35 -25.50
CA CYS A 150 -30.85 -7.48 -25.57
C CYS A 150 -30.39 -7.60 -27.01
N ILE A 151 -29.55 -6.68 -27.50
CA ILE A 151 -29.07 -6.71 -28.89
C ILE A 151 -28.17 -7.92 -29.22
N VAL A 152 -27.68 -8.64 -28.19
CA VAL A 152 -26.75 -9.77 -28.37
C VAL A 152 -27.50 -11.10 -28.53
N HIS A 153 -28.48 -11.38 -27.68
CA HIS A 153 -29.26 -12.63 -27.73
C HIS A 153 -30.71 -12.44 -28.21
N MET A 154 -31.16 -11.20 -28.42
CA MET A 154 -32.48 -10.83 -28.94
C MET A 154 -33.70 -11.14 -28.05
N ASP A 155 -33.50 -11.49 -26.77
CA ASP A 155 -34.61 -11.67 -25.83
C ASP A 155 -34.85 -10.44 -24.94
N THR A 156 -36.09 -10.29 -24.49
CA THR A 156 -36.48 -9.30 -23.48
C THR A 156 -36.08 -9.77 -22.09
N VAL A 157 -35.26 -8.99 -21.38
CA VAL A 157 -34.84 -9.28 -20.01
C VAL A 157 -35.25 -8.17 -19.06
N LYS A 158 -35.53 -8.53 -17.81
CA LYS A 158 -35.68 -7.56 -16.73
C LYS A 158 -34.30 -7.09 -16.26
N TYR A 159 -34.13 -5.79 -16.08
CA TYR A 159 -32.90 -5.22 -15.53
C TYR A 159 -33.16 -4.56 -14.17
N THR A 160 -32.17 -4.60 -13.28
CA THR A 160 -32.25 -3.94 -11.97
C THR A 160 -31.82 -2.48 -12.05
N THR A 161 -30.84 -2.17 -12.91
CA THR A 161 -30.35 -0.80 -13.12
C THR A 161 -30.23 -0.50 -14.62
N ASN A 162 -30.76 0.63 -15.08
CA ASN A 162 -30.60 1.06 -16.48
C ASN A 162 -29.25 1.79 -16.65
N LYS A 163 -28.15 1.06 -16.51
CA LYS A 163 -26.80 1.64 -16.62
C LYS A 163 -26.14 1.15 -17.91
N PRO A 164 -25.88 2.03 -18.90
CA PRO A 164 -25.14 1.63 -20.08
C PRO A 164 -23.71 1.21 -19.69
N PRO A 165 -22.99 0.47 -20.56
CA PRO A 165 -21.65 -0.03 -20.26
C PRO A 165 -20.64 1.06 -19.87
N SER A 166 -20.80 2.28 -20.41
CA SER A 166 -19.99 3.45 -20.08
C SER A 166 -20.88 4.61 -19.67
N SER A 167 -20.45 5.41 -18.69
CA SER A 167 -21.15 6.66 -18.33
C SER A 167 -21.21 7.66 -19.50
N ASN A 168 -20.29 7.54 -20.46
CA ASN A 168 -20.21 8.40 -21.64
C ASN A 168 -21.14 7.93 -22.78
N CYS A 169 -21.70 6.72 -22.71
CA CYS A 169 -22.68 6.26 -23.70
C CYS A 169 -23.80 7.29 -23.82
N LYS A 170 -24.33 7.53 -25.02
CA LYS A 170 -25.49 8.42 -25.23
C LYS A 170 -26.83 7.66 -25.31
N HIS A 171 -26.87 6.43 -24.85
CA HIS A 171 -28.03 5.54 -24.93
C HIS A 171 -28.25 4.83 -23.58
N ASP A 172 -29.42 4.19 -23.45
CA ASP A 172 -29.75 3.32 -22.31
C ASP A 172 -29.08 1.95 -22.45
N GLN A 173 -29.13 1.13 -21.39
CA GLN A 173 -28.67 -0.24 -21.46
C GLN A 173 -29.52 -1.04 -22.47
N ASN A 174 -28.85 -1.62 -23.46
CA ASN A 174 -29.45 -2.46 -24.49
C ASN A 174 -28.75 -3.83 -24.62
N VAL A 175 -27.85 -4.13 -23.69
CA VAL A 175 -27.18 -5.44 -23.56
C VAL A 175 -27.42 -5.90 -22.13
N CYS A 176 -27.89 -7.13 -21.94
CA CYS A 176 -28.09 -7.69 -20.62
C CYS A 176 -26.75 -7.91 -19.90
N ASP A 177 -26.77 -7.92 -18.56
CA ASP A 177 -25.55 -8.09 -17.75
C ASP A 177 -24.82 -9.40 -18.06
N LEU A 178 -25.56 -10.47 -18.37
CA LEU A 178 -25.00 -11.78 -18.73
C LEU A 178 -24.21 -11.72 -20.05
N CYS A 179 -24.77 -11.10 -21.09
CA CYS A 179 -24.05 -10.93 -22.36
C CYS A 179 -22.88 -9.98 -22.25
N LEU A 180 -23.04 -8.87 -21.52
CA LEU A 180 -21.96 -7.92 -21.31
C LEU A 180 -20.79 -8.57 -20.56
N ARG A 181 -21.09 -9.35 -19.51
CA ARG A 181 -20.10 -10.16 -18.78
C ARG A 181 -19.43 -11.17 -19.71
N THR A 182 -20.19 -11.90 -20.49
CA THR A 182 -19.66 -12.93 -21.41
C THR A 182 -18.74 -12.32 -22.47
N ASP A 183 -19.12 -11.19 -23.07
CA ASP A 183 -18.28 -10.46 -24.03
C ASP A 183 -16.98 -9.98 -23.37
N PHE A 184 -17.06 -9.36 -22.18
CA PHE A 184 -15.88 -8.89 -21.47
C PHE A 184 -14.95 -10.04 -21.08
N GLU A 185 -15.49 -11.14 -20.58
CA GLU A 185 -14.70 -12.32 -20.23
C GLU A 185 -14.03 -12.95 -21.45
N SER A 186 -14.74 -13.05 -22.58
CA SER A 186 -14.19 -13.55 -23.83
C SER A 186 -13.02 -12.68 -24.31
N LYS A 187 -13.18 -11.34 -24.28
CA LYS A 187 -12.11 -10.39 -24.61
C LYS A 187 -10.91 -10.50 -23.66
N ILE A 188 -11.15 -10.66 -22.36
CA ILE A 188 -10.10 -10.89 -21.36
C ILE A 188 -9.37 -12.21 -21.62
N GLN A 189 -10.04 -13.25 -22.10
CA GLN A 189 -9.39 -14.53 -22.41
C GLN A 189 -8.59 -14.47 -23.71
N ARG A 190 -9.21 -14.01 -24.80
CA ARG A 190 -8.68 -14.18 -26.16
C ARG A 190 -7.74 -13.07 -26.63
N GLY A 191 -7.86 -11.84 -26.11
CA GLY A 191 -7.25 -10.68 -26.74
C GLY A 191 -6.26 -9.88 -25.87
N PRO A 192 -5.48 -8.98 -26.50
CA PRO A 192 -4.94 -7.81 -25.81
C PRO A 192 -6.11 -7.00 -25.24
N LEU A 193 -5.93 -6.32 -24.10
CA LEU A 193 -6.96 -5.44 -23.53
C LEU A 193 -7.10 -4.14 -24.36
N GLY A 194 -7.15 -4.26 -25.69
CA GLY A 194 -7.52 -3.17 -26.58
C GLY A 194 -8.91 -2.71 -26.18
N ALA A 195 -8.98 -1.47 -25.68
CA ALA A 195 -10.10 -0.82 -25.01
C ALA A 195 -11.46 -1.51 -25.22
N PHE A 196 -12.05 -2.03 -24.15
CA PHE A 196 -13.43 -2.48 -24.16
C PHE A 196 -14.30 -1.35 -24.72
N VAL A 197 -15.07 -1.64 -25.77
CA VAL A 197 -16.01 -0.70 -26.38
C VAL A 197 -17.43 -1.17 -26.09
N CYS A 198 -18.37 -0.22 -26.11
CA CYS A 198 -19.78 -0.54 -26.02
C CYS A 198 -20.19 -1.53 -27.15
N PRO A 199 -20.99 -2.57 -26.86
CA PRO A 199 -21.45 -3.50 -27.91
C PRO A 199 -22.53 -2.94 -28.85
N ASP A 200 -23.12 -1.78 -28.53
CA ASP A 200 -24.11 -1.13 -29.40
C ASP A 200 -23.44 -0.66 -30.71
N LEU A 201 -24.03 -1.03 -31.85
CA LEU A 201 -23.44 -0.81 -33.18
C LEU A 201 -23.24 0.69 -33.53
N GLU A 202 -24.08 1.56 -32.97
CA GLU A 202 -23.99 3.01 -33.15
C GLU A 202 -23.13 3.69 -32.07
N CYS A 203 -22.76 2.97 -31.01
CA CYS A 203 -21.97 3.48 -29.89
C CYS A 203 -20.56 2.88 -29.87
N LYS A 204 -19.56 3.71 -30.17
CA LYS A 204 -18.14 3.31 -30.11
C LYS A 204 -17.43 3.80 -28.86
N GLU A 205 -18.19 4.15 -27.83
CA GLU A 205 -17.65 4.67 -26.58
C GLU A 205 -16.80 3.63 -25.86
N LYS A 206 -15.65 4.08 -25.33
CA LYS A 206 -14.78 3.23 -24.51
C LYS A 206 -15.43 2.99 -23.15
N VAL A 207 -15.40 1.74 -22.72
CA VAL A 207 -15.85 1.28 -21.41
C VAL A 207 -14.69 1.49 -20.41
N PRO A 208 -14.89 2.30 -19.36
CA PRO A 208 -13.84 2.54 -18.39
C PRO A 208 -13.55 1.28 -17.58
N ALA A 209 -12.31 1.15 -17.09
CA ALA A 209 -11.86 -0.04 -16.39
C ALA A 209 -12.69 -0.37 -15.14
N ASN A 210 -13.25 0.64 -14.46
CA ASN A 210 -14.11 0.45 -13.30
C ASN A 210 -15.44 -0.24 -13.67
N SER A 211 -16.09 0.18 -14.76
CA SER A 211 -17.31 -0.48 -15.25
C SER A 211 -17.05 -1.92 -15.67
N VAL A 212 -15.88 -2.21 -16.29
CA VAL A 212 -15.49 -3.59 -16.59
C VAL A 212 -15.38 -4.42 -15.29
N ARG A 213 -14.76 -3.87 -14.22
CA ARG A 213 -14.64 -4.54 -12.91
C ARG A 213 -16.00 -4.76 -12.24
N GLU A 214 -16.92 -3.81 -12.33
CA GLU A 214 -18.28 -3.95 -11.80
C GLU A 214 -19.02 -5.14 -12.46
N VAL A 215 -18.89 -5.27 -13.79
CA VAL A 215 -19.57 -6.33 -14.55
C VAL A 215 -18.98 -7.72 -14.29
N ILE A 216 -17.65 -7.86 -14.33
CA ILE A 216 -16.99 -9.18 -14.22
C ILE A 216 -16.61 -9.57 -12.78
N GLY A 217 -16.62 -8.63 -11.84
CA GLY A 217 -16.12 -8.79 -10.48
C GLY A 217 -14.59 -8.76 -10.36
N SER A 218 -14.07 -9.25 -9.23
CA SER A 218 -12.63 -9.33 -8.92
C SER A 218 -11.93 -10.46 -9.67
N LYS A 219 -11.85 -10.38 -11.00
CA LYS A 219 -11.09 -11.36 -11.80
C LYS A 219 -9.61 -11.03 -11.87
N HIS A 220 -8.79 -11.85 -11.21
CA HIS A 220 -7.32 -11.71 -11.18
C HIS A 220 -6.72 -11.54 -12.59
N ARG A 221 -7.22 -12.28 -13.60
CA ARG A 221 -6.71 -12.19 -14.98
C ARG A 221 -6.85 -10.79 -15.59
N TYR A 222 -7.96 -10.09 -15.33
CA TYR A 222 -8.14 -8.73 -15.85
C TYR A 222 -7.17 -7.75 -15.21
N GLY A 223 -7.05 -7.80 -13.88
CA GLY A 223 -6.09 -6.98 -13.14
C GLY A 223 -4.65 -7.24 -13.57
N MET A 224 -4.29 -8.50 -13.80
CA MET A 224 -2.96 -8.88 -14.27
C MET A 224 -2.67 -8.36 -15.68
N LYS A 225 -3.60 -8.51 -16.62
CA LYS A 225 -3.43 -7.96 -17.97
C LYS A 225 -3.35 -6.43 -17.98
N LEU A 226 -4.13 -5.75 -17.13
CA LEU A 226 -4.03 -4.29 -16.98
C LEU A 226 -2.65 -3.89 -16.43
N ALA A 227 -2.18 -4.58 -15.39
CA ALA A 227 -0.87 -4.32 -14.81
C ALA A 227 0.25 -4.53 -15.83
N LEU A 228 0.17 -5.56 -16.66
CA LEU A 228 1.11 -5.80 -17.77
C LEU A 228 1.07 -4.67 -18.81
N LEU A 229 -0.10 -4.16 -19.18
CA LEU A 229 -0.19 -3.01 -20.09
C LEU A 229 0.44 -1.74 -19.51
N TYR A 230 0.13 -1.42 -18.25
CA TYR A 230 0.73 -0.26 -17.56
C TYR A 230 2.24 -0.39 -17.47
N ALA A 231 2.72 -1.61 -17.28
CA ALA A 231 4.14 -1.87 -17.22
C ALA A 231 4.85 -1.72 -18.55
N GLN A 232 4.23 -2.15 -19.65
CA GLN A 232 4.79 -1.92 -20.98
C GLN A 232 4.95 -0.43 -21.29
N GLN A 233 4.15 0.42 -20.66
CA GLN A 233 4.25 1.89 -20.78
C GLN A 233 5.21 2.52 -19.77
N SER A 234 5.57 1.79 -18.71
CA SER A 234 6.42 2.30 -17.64
C SER A 234 7.88 1.92 -17.92
N SER A 235 8.76 2.94 -17.93
CA SER A 235 10.21 2.72 -17.98
C SER A 235 10.82 2.31 -16.64
N THR A 236 10.02 2.29 -15.56
CA THR A 236 10.48 2.02 -14.19
C THR A 236 10.01 0.68 -13.64
N LEU A 237 9.23 -0.09 -14.41
CA LEU A 237 8.67 -1.34 -13.95
C LEU A 237 9.05 -2.49 -14.88
N GLU A 238 9.84 -3.42 -14.35
CA GLU A 238 10.25 -4.61 -15.09
C GLU A 238 9.40 -5.82 -14.70
N TRP A 239 9.01 -6.60 -15.71
CA TRP A 239 8.21 -7.81 -15.50
C TRP A 239 9.02 -9.06 -15.73
N CYS A 240 8.79 -10.04 -14.88
CA CYS A 240 9.31 -11.36 -15.09
C CYS A 240 8.50 -11.99 -16.23
N LYS A 241 9.18 -12.70 -17.13
CA LYS A 241 8.53 -13.46 -18.21
C LYS A 241 7.51 -14.51 -17.75
N CYS A 242 7.53 -14.88 -16.47
CA CYS A 242 6.47 -15.73 -15.92
C CYS A 242 5.09 -15.04 -15.88
N GLY A 243 5.03 -13.71 -16.08
CA GLY A 243 3.80 -12.91 -16.13
C GLY A 243 3.11 -12.69 -14.78
N ARG A 244 3.75 -13.09 -13.67
CA ARG A 244 3.11 -13.12 -12.34
C ARG A 244 3.73 -12.18 -11.31
N ALA A 245 4.85 -11.55 -11.63
CA ALA A 245 5.55 -10.64 -10.73
C ALA A 245 6.38 -9.63 -11.54
N GLY A 246 6.46 -8.42 -11.00
CA GLY A 246 7.37 -7.38 -11.46
C GLY A 246 8.12 -6.76 -10.28
N GLN A 247 9.16 -6.00 -10.58
CA GLN A 247 9.95 -5.26 -9.61
C GLN A 247 10.19 -3.84 -10.13
N LEU A 248 10.18 -2.87 -9.22
CA LEU A 248 10.57 -1.50 -9.54
C LEU A 248 12.07 -1.46 -9.89
N ASP A 249 12.39 -0.74 -10.94
CA ASP A 249 13.74 -0.50 -11.42
C ASP A 249 14.53 0.30 -10.37
N ASP A 250 15.48 -0.36 -9.71
CA ASP A 250 16.40 0.28 -8.78
C ASP A 250 17.67 0.80 -9.46
N ARG A 251 17.84 0.60 -10.78
CA ARG A 251 19.02 0.83 -11.66
C ARG A 251 20.39 0.42 -11.12
N SER A 252 20.46 -0.09 -9.90
CA SER A 252 21.69 -0.39 -9.18
C SER A 252 22.21 -1.77 -9.53
N THR A 253 21.34 -2.65 -10.04
CA THR A 253 21.66 -4.03 -10.37
C THR A 253 21.23 -4.39 -11.80
N VAL A 254 22.14 -5.04 -12.53
CA VAL A 254 21.89 -5.56 -13.89
C VAL A 254 21.06 -6.85 -13.86
N VAL A 255 20.95 -7.47 -12.69
CA VAL A 255 20.29 -8.77 -12.46
C VAL A 255 19.30 -8.61 -11.33
N TRP A 256 18.09 -9.11 -11.51
CA TRP A 256 17.08 -9.13 -10.47
C TRP A 256 16.38 -10.49 -10.38
N LYS A 257 15.82 -10.79 -9.22
CA LYS A 257 15.17 -12.07 -8.94
C LYS A 257 13.66 -11.90 -8.90
N CYS A 258 12.95 -12.74 -9.62
CA CYS A 258 11.48 -12.75 -9.58
C CYS A 258 10.99 -12.94 -8.13
N THR A 259 10.20 -11.98 -7.65
CA THR A 259 9.63 -11.96 -6.28
C THR A 259 8.56 -13.03 -6.07
N ASN A 260 8.04 -13.63 -7.15
CA ASN A 260 7.15 -14.78 -7.04
C ASN A 260 7.92 -16.00 -6.51
N SER A 261 7.49 -16.45 -5.33
CA SER A 261 8.06 -17.58 -4.60
C SER A 261 8.10 -18.90 -5.40
N LYS A 262 7.20 -19.09 -6.37
CA LYS A 262 7.14 -20.26 -7.25
C LYS A 262 8.06 -20.16 -8.47
N CYS A 263 8.40 -18.94 -8.91
CA CYS A 263 9.22 -18.74 -10.11
C CYS A 263 10.69 -18.58 -9.75
N ARG A 264 11.03 -17.63 -8.87
CA ARG A 264 12.39 -17.31 -8.39
C ARG A 264 13.47 -17.18 -9.49
N ARG A 265 13.07 -17.06 -10.77
CA ARG A 265 13.97 -16.94 -11.91
C ARG A 265 14.74 -15.63 -11.83
N LEU A 266 16.02 -15.67 -12.19
CA LEU A 266 16.85 -14.49 -12.37
C LEU A 266 16.62 -13.94 -13.77
N ASN A 267 16.45 -12.62 -13.86
CA ASN A 267 16.26 -11.90 -15.11
C ASN A 267 17.40 -10.91 -15.29
N CYS A 268 17.91 -10.81 -16.52
CA CYS A 268 18.87 -9.79 -16.91
C CYS A 268 18.12 -8.57 -17.44
N ARG A 269 18.36 -7.41 -16.84
CA ARG A 269 17.75 -6.12 -17.20
C ARG A 269 18.09 -5.71 -18.64
N THR A 270 19.33 -5.92 -19.06
CA THR A 270 19.82 -5.49 -20.38
C THR A 270 19.34 -6.39 -21.52
N CYS A 271 19.33 -7.71 -21.31
CA CYS A 271 19.04 -8.65 -22.40
C CYS A 271 17.57 -9.07 -22.45
N GLY A 272 16.80 -8.90 -21.38
CA GLY A 272 15.38 -9.29 -21.29
C GLY A 272 15.11 -10.80 -21.34
N ASP A 273 15.97 -11.59 -21.99
CA ASP A 273 15.52 -12.82 -22.65
C ASP A 273 16.38 -14.07 -22.49
N LEU A 274 17.62 -13.97 -22.04
CA LEU A 274 18.52 -15.12 -22.08
C LEU A 274 18.43 -15.96 -20.81
N ALA A 275 18.33 -17.28 -20.99
CA ALA A 275 18.57 -18.25 -19.94
C ALA A 275 19.91 -17.93 -19.25
N PHE A 276 19.94 -18.16 -17.93
CA PHE A 276 21.04 -17.79 -17.03
C PHE A 276 22.43 -18.08 -17.61
N ASP A 277 22.56 -19.20 -18.33
CA ASP A 277 23.84 -19.71 -18.84
C ASP A 277 24.38 -18.97 -20.08
N ASN A 278 23.52 -18.26 -20.83
CA ASN A 278 23.90 -17.64 -22.12
C ASN A 278 24.03 -16.11 -22.08
N CYS A 279 23.74 -15.46 -20.95
CA CYS A 279 23.87 -14.00 -20.85
C CYS A 279 25.25 -13.57 -20.32
N PHE A 280 25.99 -12.77 -21.09
CA PHE A 280 27.26 -12.20 -20.65
C PHE A 280 27.13 -11.34 -19.39
N HIS A 281 26.08 -10.50 -19.31
CA HIS A 281 25.83 -9.64 -18.15
C HIS A 281 25.57 -10.41 -16.85
N MET A 282 24.86 -11.55 -16.95
CA MET A 282 24.62 -12.44 -15.82
C MET A 282 25.92 -13.03 -15.28
N ARG A 283 26.78 -13.54 -16.18
CA ARG A 283 28.09 -14.10 -15.81
C ARG A 283 29.01 -13.04 -15.20
N ALA A 284 29.03 -11.84 -15.76
CA ALA A 284 29.81 -10.72 -15.21
C ALA A 284 29.32 -10.30 -13.81
N ALA A 285 28.01 -10.30 -13.57
CA ALA A 285 27.45 -10.02 -12.26
C ALA A 285 27.77 -11.11 -11.24
N ASP A 286 27.69 -12.38 -11.64
CA ASP A 286 28.06 -13.54 -10.80
C ASP A 286 29.54 -13.51 -10.41
N GLU A 287 30.43 -13.26 -11.38
CA GLU A 287 31.87 -13.11 -11.15
C GLU A 287 32.16 -11.95 -10.18
N THR A 288 31.46 -10.82 -10.33
CA THR A 288 31.61 -9.68 -9.43
C THR A 288 31.19 -10.02 -8.01
N LEU A 289 30.09 -10.76 -7.84
CA LEU A 289 29.65 -11.23 -6.53
C LEU A 289 30.67 -12.20 -5.94
N ARG A 290 31.12 -13.19 -6.71
CA ARG A 290 32.14 -14.15 -6.27
C ARG A 290 33.41 -13.47 -5.78
N ARG A 291 33.95 -12.52 -6.55
CA ARG A 291 35.13 -11.74 -6.16
C ARG A 291 34.91 -10.95 -4.87
N LYS A 292 33.72 -10.36 -4.67
CA LYS A 292 33.37 -9.69 -3.40
C LYS A 292 33.40 -10.67 -2.22
N TRP A 293 32.83 -11.86 -2.39
CA TRP A 293 32.81 -12.90 -1.35
C TRP A 293 34.21 -13.41 -1.02
N GLU A 294 35.05 -13.65 -2.02
CA GLU A 294 36.45 -14.06 -1.85
C GLU A 294 37.24 -12.97 -1.10
N ASN A 295 37.12 -11.70 -1.51
CA ASN A 295 37.75 -10.57 -0.81
C ASN A 295 37.29 -10.44 0.66
N MET A 296 35.99 -10.62 0.92
CA MET A 296 35.45 -10.59 2.30
C MET A 296 36.02 -11.73 3.14
N ARG A 297 36.09 -12.94 2.57
CA ARG A 297 36.65 -14.12 3.24
C ARG A 297 38.13 -13.91 3.59
N ASP A 298 38.92 -13.39 2.66
CA ASP A 298 40.34 -13.16 2.90
C ASP A 298 40.59 -12.01 3.87
N SER A 299 39.81 -10.93 3.80
CA SER A 299 39.85 -9.85 4.79
C SER A 299 39.53 -10.37 6.20
N ALA A 300 38.55 -11.26 6.33
CA ALA A 300 38.21 -11.89 7.61
C ALA A 300 39.35 -12.77 8.15
N LYS A 301 39.99 -13.58 7.30
CA LYS A 301 41.16 -14.39 7.68
C LYS A 301 42.31 -13.51 8.19
N GLN A 302 42.63 -12.43 7.47
CA GLN A 302 43.69 -11.51 7.88
C GLN A 302 43.37 -10.82 9.21
N ALA A 303 42.11 -10.45 9.46
CA ALA A 303 41.70 -9.84 10.72
C ALA A 303 41.90 -10.79 11.92
N VAL A 304 41.59 -12.08 11.74
CA VAL A 304 41.81 -13.11 12.77
C VAL A 304 43.29 -13.27 13.06
N GLU A 305 44.14 -13.34 12.03
CA GLU A 305 45.59 -13.51 12.22
C GLU A 305 46.23 -12.30 12.90
N ARG A 306 45.85 -11.07 12.51
CA ARG A 306 46.32 -9.84 13.19
C ARG A 306 46.02 -9.87 14.69
N LYS A 307 44.80 -10.26 15.07
CA LYS A 307 44.39 -10.35 16.47
C LYS A 307 45.18 -11.43 17.23
N ARG A 308 45.57 -12.52 16.55
CA ARG A 308 46.38 -13.58 17.13
C ARG A 308 47.82 -13.11 17.42
N ILE A 309 48.41 -12.35 16.50
CA ILE A 309 49.74 -11.75 16.67
C ILE A 309 49.71 -10.75 17.83
N GLU A 310 48.75 -9.82 17.83
CA GLU A 310 48.59 -8.81 18.89
C GLU A 310 48.43 -9.46 20.28
N LEU A 311 47.66 -10.55 20.38
CA LEU A 311 47.49 -11.28 21.64
C LEU A 311 48.80 -11.94 22.11
N ARG A 312 49.64 -12.42 21.19
CA ARG A 312 50.95 -12.99 21.53
C ARG A 312 51.90 -11.90 22.03
N GLU A 313 51.95 -10.77 21.36
CA GLU A 313 52.77 -9.61 21.76
C GLU A 313 52.35 -9.08 23.13
N LYS A 314 51.04 -8.89 23.35
CA LYS A 314 50.52 -8.48 24.66
C LYS A 314 50.86 -9.47 25.77
N LYS A 315 50.77 -10.78 25.51
CA LYS A 315 51.16 -11.81 26.50
C LYS A 315 52.64 -11.73 26.83
N GLN A 316 53.51 -11.53 25.82
CA GLN A 316 54.94 -11.38 26.03
C GLN A 316 55.24 -10.12 26.85
N GLN A 317 54.65 -8.98 26.50
CA GLN A 317 54.81 -7.72 27.25
C GLN A 317 54.33 -7.85 28.70
N THR A 318 53.18 -8.48 28.93
CA THR A 318 52.69 -8.75 30.30
C THR A 318 53.65 -9.64 31.07
N GLN A 319 54.17 -10.70 30.46
CA GLN A 319 55.13 -11.60 31.12
C GLN A 319 56.44 -10.88 31.46
N GLU A 320 56.95 -10.04 30.57
CA GLU A 320 58.14 -9.23 30.82
C GLU A 320 57.93 -8.21 31.93
N LEU A 321 56.78 -7.52 31.93
CA LEU A 321 56.41 -6.60 32.99
C LEU A 321 56.33 -7.32 34.34
N MET A 322 55.65 -8.48 34.39
CA MET A 322 55.59 -9.31 35.60
C MET A 322 56.99 -9.69 36.09
N MET A 323 57.90 -10.10 35.20
CA MET A 323 59.27 -10.44 35.61
C MET A 323 60.05 -9.24 36.17
N ARG A 324 59.81 -8.04 35.64
CA ARG A 324 60.47 -6.80 36.09
C ARG A 324 59.93 -6.24 37.40
N THR A 325 58.63 -6.41 37.67
CA THR A 325 57.97 -5.78 38.83
C THR A 325 57.78 -6.71 40.03
N THR A 326 58.02 -8.02 39.88
CA THR A 326 57.78 -9.01 40.94
C THR A 326 59.04 -9.79 41.32
N LYS A 327 59.17 -10.12 42.61
CA LYS A 327 60.22 -11.00 43.13
C LYS A 327 59.64 -12.36 43.54
N LEU A 328 60.43 -13.41 43.43
CA LEU A 328 60.12 -14.76 43.89
C LEU A 328 60.14 -14.84 45.42
N CYS A 329 59.21 -15.60 46.00
CA CYS A 329 59.26 -15.93 47.41
C CYS A 329 60.54 -16.73 47.73
N PRO A 330 61.32 -16.31 48.75
CA PRO A 330 62.58 -16.98 49.09
C PRO A 330 62.39 -18.36 49.73
N LYS A 331 61.20 -18.68 50.26
CA LYS A 331 60.93 -19.96 50.93
C LYS A 331 61.06 -21.12 49.94
N ARG A 332 61.80 -22.15 50.34
CA ARG A 332 61.98 -23.40 49.60
C ARG A 332 60.62 -24.00 49.23
N ARG A 333 60.47 -24.46 47.98
CA ARG A 333 59.24 -25.02 47.40
C ARG A 333 58.05 -24.06 47.25
N CYS A 334 58.18 -22.76 47.57
CA CYS A 334 57.12 -21.78 47.28
C CYS A 334 57.33 -21.11 45.91
N GLY A 335 58.38 -20.30 45.77
CA GLY A 335 58.79 -19.71 44.49
C GLY A 335 57.73 -18.87 43.75
N ILE A 336 56.62 -18.48 44.38
CA ILE A 336 55.63 -17.64 43.71
C ILE A 336 56.17 -16.22 43.51
N ARG A 337 55.81 -15.59 42.39
CA ARG A 337 56.11 -14.18 42.14
C ARG A 337 55.15 -13.29 42.94
N ILE A 338 55.72 -12.36 43.69
CA ILE A 338 55.00 -11.43 44.56
C ILE A 338 55.24 -10.02 44.04
N GLU A 339 54.17 -9.25 43.87
CA GLU A 339 54.22 -7.83 43.58
C GLU A 339 54.21 -7.03 44.89
N ARG A 340 55.05 -6.00 44.99
CA ARG A 340 55.08 -5.12 46.16
C ARG A 340 53.96 -4.08 46.07
N LYS A 341 53.13 -3.99 47.11
CA LYS A 341 51.95 -3.09 47.12
C LYS A 341 52.15 -1.73 47.81
N SER A 342 53.17 -1.54 48.66
CA SER A 342 53.52 -0.21 49.22
C SER A 342 54.86 -0.20 50.00
N GLY A 343 55.28 0.97 50.48
CA GLY A 343 56.65 1.38 50.86
C GLY A 343 57.35 0.71 52.06
N CYS A 344 56.81 -0.38 52.62
CA CYS A 344 57.55 -1.17 53.62
C CYS A 344 58.34 -2.29 52.93
N ALA A 345 59.57 -2.53 53.38
CA ALA A 345 60.38 -3.65 52.92
C ALA A 345 59.96 -4.99 53.54
N HIS A 346 59.01 -5.02 54.48
CA HIS A 346 58.44 -6.26 55.04
C HIS A 346 57.29 -6.75 54.18
N ILE A 347 57.40 -7.97 53.67
CA ILE A 347 56.38 -8.57 52.81
C ILE A 347 56.08 -9.98 53.30
N SER A 348 54.80 -10.30 53.34
CA SER A 348 54.29 -11.63 53.66
C SER A 348 53.84 -12.33 52.39
N CYS A 349 54.39 -13.53 52.12
CA CYS A 349 54.02 -14.33 50.96
C CYS A 349 52.55 -14.77 51.06
N PRO A 350 51.68 -14.45 50.08
CA PRO A 350 50.27 -14.82 50.16
C PRO A 350 50.02 -16.33 50.07
N SER A 351 50.96 -17.10 49.53
CA SER A 351 50.83 -18.56 49.39
C SER A 351 51.33 -19.32 50.62
N CYS A 352 52.58 -19.11 51.04
CA CYS A 352 53.18 -19.87 52.14
C CYS A 352 53.21 -19.11 53.49
N ARG A 353 52.72 -17.87 53.52
CA ARG A 353 52.70 -16.96 54.68
C ARG A 353 54.08 -16.63 55.27
N THR A 354 55.16 -16.99 54.58
CA THR A 354 56.51 -16.62 54.99
C THR A 354 56.70 -15.11 54.86
N GLU A 355 57.09 -14.50 55.96
CA GLU A 355 57.45 -13.09 56.01
C GLU A 355 58.94 -12.93 55.71
N PHE A 356 59.28 -11.94 54.88
CA PHE A 356 60.66 -11.71 54.49
C PHE A 356 60.91 -10.24 54.13
N CYS A 357 62.18 -9.85 54.12
CA CYS A 357 62.61 -8.54 53.65
C CYS A 357 62.62 -8.51 52.11
N TRP A 358 61.91 -7.60 51.45
CA TRP A 358 61.86 -7.48 50.00
C TRP A 358 63.21 -7.18 49.34
N VAL A 359 64.07 -6.38 49.99
CA VAL A 359 65.35 -5.92 49.43
C VAL A 359 66.32 -7.09 49.29
N TYR A 360 66.61 -7.77 50.41
CA TYR A 360 67.60 -8.84 50.49
C TYR A 360 67.01 -10.23 50.62
N LYS A 361 65.67 -10.36 50.57
CA LYS A 361 64.90 -11.60 50.64
C LYS A 361 65.08 -12.46 51.89
N VAL A 362 65.59 -11.89 52.98
CA VAL A 362 65.80 -12.62 54.24
C VAL A 362 64.45 -12.96 54.87
N ILE A 363 64.20 -14.25 55.09
CA ILE A 363 63.06 -14.79 55.84
C ILE A 363 63.16 -14.31 57.30
N TRP A 364 62.07 -13.75 57.80
CA TRP A 364 61.97 -13.26 59.17
C TRP A 364 61.82 -14.42 60.14
N VAL A 365 62.74 -14.48 61.10
CA VAL A 365 62.73 -15.44 62.21
C VAL A 365 62.92 -14.69 63.53
N PRO A 366 62.58 -15.27 64.70
CA PRO A 366 62.77 -14.59 65.98
C PRO A 366 64.21 -14.08 66.15
N GLY A 367 64.38 -12.77 66.26
CA GLY A 367 65.68 -12.12 66.43
C GLY A 367 66.41 -11.69 65.14
N ILE A 368 65.95 -12.07 63.95
CA ILE A 368 66.57 -11.72 62.66
C ILE A 368 65.51 -11.22 61.68
N ARG A 369 65.70 -10.01 61.14
CA ARG A 369 64.77 -9.38 60.18
C ARG A 369 65.45 -8.91 58.89
N HIS A 370 66.75 -8.63 58.94
CA HIS A 370 67.50 -8.07 57.82
C HIS A 370 68.93 -8.64 57.74
N LEU A 371 69.57 -8.52 56.57
CA LEU A 371 71.04 -8.65 56.52
C LEU A 371 71.69 -7.41 57.11
N ASN A 372 72.92 -7.54 57.60
CA ASN A 372 73.74 -6.41 58.05
C ASN A 372 74.05 -5.40 56.93
N THR A 373 74.02 -5.84 55.67
CA THR A 373 74.14 -4.97 54.49
C THR A 373 72.81 -4.35 54.05
N CYS A 374 71.71 -4.63 54.75
CA CYS A 374 70.41 -4.08 54.40
C CYS A 374 70.29 -2.63 54.87
N PRO A 375 70.04 -1.66 53.97
CA PRO A 375 69.89 -0.27 54.38
C PRO A 375 68.69 -0.03 55.31
N MET A 376 67.72 -0.96 55.33
CA MET A 376 66.57 -0.92 56.24
C MET A 376 66.86 -1.58 57.60
N GLY A 377 67.95 -2.34 57.71
CA GLY A 377 68.29 -3.12 58.90
C GLY A 377 69.00 -2.29 59.97
N ARG A 378 68.25 -1.55 60.79
CA ARG A 378 68.82 -0.85 61.97
C ARG A 378 68.97 -1.74 63.19
N TYR A 379 68.19 -2.82 63.28
CA TYR A 379 68.16 -3.75 64.41
C TYR A 379 67.87 -5.18 63.92
N LYS A 380 68.26 -6.19 64.71
CA LYS A 380 68.01 -7.62 64.40
C LYS A 380 68.58 -8.03 63.03
N ILE A 381 69.87 -7.76 62.84
CA ILE A 381 70.62 -8.02 61.60
C ILE A 381 71.47 -9.29 61.70
N ILE A 382 71.75 -9.93 60.57
CA ILE A 382 72.66 -11.08 60.46
C ILE A 382 73.61 -10.95 59.26
N ALA A 383 74.82 -11.47 59.35
CA ALA A 383 75.70 -11.60 58.19
C ALA A 383 75.20 -12.72 57.25
N LEU A 384 75.32 -12.53 55.93
CA LEU A 384 74.86 -13.54 54.96
C LEU A 384 75.52 -14.92 55.14
N SER A 385 76.79 -14.94 55.59
CA SER A 385 77.54 -16.17 55.88
C SER A 385 76.98 -16.95 57.07
N GLN A 386 76.27 -16.28 57.98
CA GLN A 386 75.72 -16.86 59.21
C GLN A 386 74.22 -17.23 59.07
N LEU A 387 73.60 -16.88 57.95
CA LEU A 387 72.18 -17.14 57.71
C LEU A 387 71.93 -18.64 57.50
N ASP A 388 70.97 -19.22 58.25
CA ASP A 388 70.52 -20.60 58.01
C ASP A 388 69.72 -20.68 56.70
N LYS A 389 70.30 -21.36 55.70
CA LYS A 389 69.75 -21.46 54.35
C LYS A 389 68.82 -22.67 54.15
N ARG A 390 68.58 -23.51 55.17
CA ARG A 390 67.77 -24.73 55.04
C ARG A 390 66.36 -24.49 54.49
N ASP A 391 65.81 -23.33 54.83
CA ASP A 391 64.46 -22.91 54.45
C ASP A 391 64.39 -22.11 53.14
N TYR A 392 65.52 -21.81 52.52
CA TYR A 392 65.55 -21.01 51.30
C TYR A 392 65.50 -21.89 50.04
N ALA A 393 64.91 -21.35 48.98
CA ALA A 393 64.98 -21.95 47.65
C ALA A 393 66.40 -21.81 47.08
N ASP A 394 66.79 -22.74 46.19
CA ASP A 394 68.05 -22.62 45.47
C ASP A 394 68.03 -21.35 44.61
N GLY A 395 69.10 -20.55 44.66
CA GLY A 395 69.17 -19.27 43.95
C GLY A 395 68.21 -18.18 44.45
N TRP A 396 67.67 -18.30 45.67
CA TRP A 396 66.65 -17.37 46.20
C TRP A 396 66.99 -15.88 46.12
N GLN A 397 68.28 -15.52 46.09
CA GLN A 397 68.75 -14.13 45.99
C GLN A 397 68.59 -13.53 44.59
N ASP A 398 68.44 -14.37 43.56
CA ASP A 398 68.31 -13.96 42.18
C ASP A 398 66.86 -14.08 41.70
N ASP A 399 66.32 -13.00 41.13
CA ASP A 399 64.99 -12.95 40.49
C ASP A 399 65.07 -12.94 38.96
N GLY A 400 66.28 -13.05 38.42
CA GLY A 400 66.61 -12.97 37.01
C GLY A 400 66.47 -11.55 36.48
N LYS A 401 65.26 -11.20 36.03
CA LYS A 401 64.98 -9.93 35.31
C LYS A 401 64.29 -8.86 36.17
N TYR A 402 64.35 -8.99 37.49
CA TYR A 402 63.77 -7.98 38.37
C TYR A 402 64.54 -6.65 38.25
N ASP A 403 63.79 -5.56 38.17
CA ASP A 403 64.36 -4.22 38.05
C ASP A 403 64.67 -3.65 39.45
N SER A 404 65.92 -3.76 39.88
CA SER A 404 66.35 -3.32 41.20
C SER A 404 66.23 -1.80 41.41
N SER A 405 66.15 -0.99 40.36
CA SER A 405 65.88 0.46 40.49
C SER A 405 64.53 0.74 41.13
N ARG A 406 63.58 -0.22 41.08
CA ARG A 406 62.27 -0.11 41.74
C ARG A 406 62.33 -0.23 43.25
N ASP A 407 63.50 -0.58 43.79
CA ASP A 407 63.78 -0.55 45.22
C ASP A 407 64.28 0.83 45.67
N GLU A 408 64.62 1.75 44.74
CA GLU A 408 64.91 3.15 45.06
C GLU A 408 63.66 3.83 45.66
N GLY A 409 63.81 4.51 46.79
CA GLY A 409 62.70 5.08 47.55
C GLY A 409 62.04 4.15 48.58
N LEU A 410 62.52 2.90 48.75
CA LEU A 410 62.28 2.14 49.99
C LEU A 410 62.92 2.81 51.21
N TYR A 411 63.90 3.68 50.95
CA TYR A 411 64.61 4.50 51.91
C TYR A 411 63.77 5.72 52.28
N VAL A 412 62.69 5.52 53.04
CA VAL A 412 62.20 6.65 53.84
C VAL A 412 63.28 6.86 54.90
N GLY A 413 64.10 7.89 54.71
CA GLY A 413 65.00 8.36 55.76
C GLY A 413 64.16 8.53 57.03
N GLY A 414 64.55 7.85 58.11
CA GLY A 414 64.17 8.32 59.44
C GLY A 414 64.52 9.80 59.49
N ASP A 415 63.62 10.66 59.95
CA ASP A 415 63.60 10.94 61.38
C ASP A 415 62.22 11.33 61.96
N ASP A 416 61.08 10.87 61.42
CA ASP A 416 59.77 11.12 62.06
C ASP A 416 58.93 9.82 62.17
N TRP A 417 59.12 9.08 63.28
CA TRP A 417 58.16 8.11 63.83
C TRP A 417 58.22 8.14 65.36
#